data_AF-A0A923D603-F1
#
_entry.id   AF-A0A923D603-F1
#
_cell.length_a   1.000
_cell.length_b   1.000
_cell.length_c   1.000
_cell.angle_alpha   90.00
_cell.angle_beta   90.00
_cell.angle_gamma   90.00
#
_symmetry.space_group_name_H-M   'P 1'
#
loop_
_entity.id
_entity.type
_entity.pdbx_description
1 polymer ?
#
loop_
_entity_poly.entity_id
_entity_poly.type
_entity_poly.pdbx_seq_one_letter_code
_entity_poly.pdbx_strand_id
1 'polypeptide(L)'
;MNRRNRSQLGLGIILLLAAAVMVAVKLNPGLAGLIPAFEWPMWVVFAGGIILLIGLLVGAPGMAVPACITAGIGGILYYQNASGDWASWAYMWSLIPGFVGLGIILAGILGEGFRHNLWEGLKLILIST
;
A
#
# COMPACT_ATOMS: atom_id res chain seq x y z
N MET A 1 -2.75 -1.61 25.91
CA MET A 1 -1.59 -1.49 24.99
C MET A 1 -1.78 -0.24 24.13
N ASN A 2 -0.84 0.71 24.17
CA ASN A 2 -0.93 1.98 23.43
C ASN A 2 -0.93 1.75 21.90
N ARG A 3 -1.72 2.54 21.15
CA ARG A 3 -1.79 2.50 19.66
C ARG A 3 -0.40 2.57 19.00
N ARG A 4 0.54 3.28 19.63
CA ARG A 4 1.93 3.43 19.18
C ARG A 4 2.69 2.10 19.13
N ASN A 5 2.48 1.21 20.10
CA ASN A 5 3.18 -0.08 20.18
C ASN A 5 2.66 -1.08 19.13
N ARG A 6 1.37 -1.01 18.77
CA ARG A 6 0.78 -1.86 17.71
C ARG A 6 1.31 -1.49 16.33
N SER A 7 1.49 -0.20 16.06
CA SER A 7 2.09 0.29 14.82
C SER A 7 3.57 -0.14 14.68
N GLN A 8 4.35 -0.03 15.76
CA GLN A 8 5.75 -0.49 15.76
C GLN A 8 5.88 -2.01 15.59
N LEU A 9 4.98 -2.78 16.19
CA LEU A 9 4.94 -4.25 16.02
C LEU A 9 4.57 -4.64 14.60
N GLY A 10 3.55 -4.01 14.00
CA GLY A 10 3.16 -4.28 12.62
C GLY A 10 4.31 -3.98 11.64
N LEU A 11 4.92 -2.79 11.75
CA LEU A 11 6.11 -2.42 10.96
C LEU A 11 7.26 -3.43 11.14
N GLY A 12 7.52 -3.86 12.37
CA GLY A 12 8.55 -4.87 12.64
C GLY A 12 8.27 -6.23 11.99
N ILE A 13 7.03 -6.70 12.03
CA ILE A 13 6.61 -7.98 11.41
C ILE A 13 6.72 -7.91 9.89
N ILE A 14 6.34 -6.79 9.30
CA ILE A 14 6.46 -6.56 7.86
C ILE A 14 7.92 -6.58 7.41
N LEU A 15 8.80 -5.91 8.15
CA LEU A 15 10.23 -5.91 7.85
C LEU A 15 10.82 -7.32 7.99
N LEU A 16 10.38 -8.08 8.99
CA LEU A 16 10.75 -9.49 9.17
C LEU A 16 10.27 -10.36 7.99
N LEU A 17 9.04 -10.17 7.52
CA LEU A 17 8.51 -10.92 6.38
C LEU A 17 9.22 -10.56 5.07
N ALA A 18 9.48 -9.27 4.82
CA ALA A 18 10.22 -8.82 3.66
C ALA A 18 11.66 -9.39 3.66
N ALA A 19 12.33 -9.36 4.81
CA ALA A 19 13.65 -9.97 4.97
C ALA A 19 13.61 -11.49 4.76
N ALA A 20 12.61 -12.19 5.30
CA ALA A 20 12.44 -13.63 5.13
C ALA A 20 12.24 -14.01 3.66
N VAL A 21 11.44 -13.25 2.91
CA VAL A 21 11.24 -13.45 1.47
C VAL A 21 12.53 -13.22 0.68
N MET A 22 13.27 -12.15 0.98
CA MET A 22 14.58 -11.91 0.36
C MET A 22 15.58 -13.05 0.61
N VAL A 23 15.60 -13.59 1.83
CA VAL A 23 16.44 -14.72 2.19
C VAL A 23 15.99 -16.00 1.48
N ALA A 24 14.69 -16.26 1.39
CA ALA A 24 14.14 -17.42 0.70
C ALA A 24 14.45 -17.43 -0.81
N VAL A 25 14.36 -16.27 -1.48
CA VAL A 25 14.71 -16.13 -2.90
C VAL A 25 16.22 -16.34 -3.13
N LYS A 26 17.08 -15.90 -2.20
CA LYS A 26 18.53 -16.18 -2.28
C LYS A 26 18.87 -17.65 -2.03
N LEU A 27 18.14 -18.34 -1.16
CA LEU A 27 18.41 -19.72 -0.78
C LEU A 27 18.01 -20.72 -1.88
N ASN A 28 16.99 -20.40 -2.68
CA ASN A 28 16.55 -21.27 -3.76
C ASN A 28 16.26 -20.46 -5.05
N PRO A 29 17.22 -20.41 -6.00
CA PRO A 29 17.03 -19.72 -7.28
C PRO A 29 15.94 -20.35 -8.16
N GLY A 30 15.45 -21.56 -7.85
CA GLY A 30 14.27 -22.14 -8.49
C GLY A 30 12.97 -21.41 -8.16
N LEU A 31 12.88 -20.70 -7.02
CA LEU A 31 11.77 -19.78 -6.74
C LEU A 31 11.83 -18.52 -7.60
N ALA A 32 13.01 -18.13 -8.10
CA ALA A 32 13.13 -17.00 -9.02
C ALA A 32 12.48 -17.30 -10.38
N GLY A 33 12.40 -18.58 -10.78
CA GLY A 33 11.69 -18.99 -12.01
C GLY A 33 10.16 -18.92 -11.93
N LEU A 34 9.59 -18.80 -10.71
CA LEU A 34 8.16 -18.51 -10.51
C LEU A 34 7.86 -17.01 -10.56
N ILE A 35 8.88 -16.16 -10.48
CA ILE A 35 8.76 -14.72 -10.62
C ILE A 35 8.89 -14.42 -12.12
N PRO A 36 7.83 -13.94 -12.79
CA PRO A 36 7.93 -13.52 -14.18
C PRO A 36 9.07 -12.50 -14.34
N ALA A 37 9.70 -12.44 -15.52
CA ALA A 37 10.63 -11.38 -15.86
C ALA A 37 9.87 -10.04 -15.92
N PHE A 38 9.62 -9.46 -14.75
CA PHE A 38 8.92 -8.23 -14.61
C PHE A 38 9.87 -7.09 -14.95
N GLU A 39 9.42 -6.24 -15.86
CA GLU A 39 10.08 -4.98 -16.15
C GLU A 39 10.24 -4.18 -14.86
N TRP A 40 11.36 -3.46 -14.75
CA TRP A 40 11.73 -2.74 -13.53
C TRP A 40 10.62 -1.82 -12.95
N PRO A 41 9.74 -1.16 -13.75
CA PRO A 41 8.64 -0.34 -13.22
C PRO A 41 7.61 -1.14 -12.43
N MET A 42 7.46 -2.43 -12.74
CA MET A 42 6.48 -3.28 -12.08
C MET A 42 6.87 -3.53 -10.63
N TRP A 43 8.16 -3.55 -10.29
CA TRP A 43 8.62 -3.58 -8.90
C TRP A 43 8.16 -2.35 -8.10
N VAL A 44 8.03 -1.19 -8.75
CA VAL A 44 7.50 0.03 -8.12
C VAL A 44 6.00 -0.12 -7.85
N VAL A 45 5.25 -0.72 -8.77
CA VAL A 45 3.83 -1.04 -8.56
C VAL A 45 3.67 -2.03 -7.40
N PHE A 46 4.48 -3.08 -7.36
CA PHE A 46 4.50 -4.04 -6.25
C PHE A 46 4.84 -3.37 -4.92
N ALA A 47 5.80 -2.44 -4.88
CA ALA A 47 6.11 -1.68 -3.68
C ALA A 47 4.89 -0.88 -3.19
N GLY A 48 4.13 -0.25 -4.09
CA GLY A 48 2.85 0.41 -3.76
C GLY A 48 1.83 -0.56 -3.16
N GLY A 49 1.68 -1.75 -3.75
CA GLY A 49 0.82 -2.82 -3.22
C GLY A 49 1.26 -3.31 -1.83
N ILE A 50 2.57 -3.43 -1.59
CA ILE A 50 3.13 -3.76 -0.28
C ILE A 50 2.80 -2.65 0.73
N ILE A 51 2.97 -1.38 0.38
CA ILE A 51 2.60 -0.25 1.26
C ILE A 51 1.11 -0.29 1.62
N LEU A 52 0.23 -0.61 0.66
CA LEU A 52 -1.21 -0.76 0.92
C LEU A 52 -1.48 -1.91 1.90
N LEU A 53 -0.85 -3.06 1.66
CA LEU A 53 -0.98 -4.27 2.49
C LEU A 53 -0.48 -3.99 3.92
N ILE A 54 0.64 -3.26 4.04
CA ILE A 54 1.16 -2.80 5.33
C ILE A 54 0.14 -1.90 6.03
N GLY A 55 -0.40 -0.93 5.30
CA GLY A 55 -1.46 -0.05 5.78
C GLY A 55 -2.65 -0.81 6.35
N LEU A 56 -3.08 -1.84 5.62
CA LEU A 56 -4.18 -2.72 6.04
C LEU A 56 -3.83 -3.53 7.29
N LEU A 57 -2.65 -4.17 7.33
CA LEU A 57 -2.22 -4.98 8.48
C LEU A 57 -2.01 -4.15 9.76
N VAL A 58 -1.54 -2.91 9.62
CA VAL A 58 -1.29 -2.01 10.75
C VAL A 58 -2.58 -1.29 11.20
N GLY A 59 -3.68 -1.39 10.44
CA GLY A 59 -4.90 -0.65 10.69
C GLY A 59 -4.71 0.86 10.48
N ALA A 60 -3.87 1.24 9.52
CA ALA A 60 -3.56 2.61 9.15
C ALA A 60 -4.12 2.89 7.75
N PRO A 61 -5.45 3.12 7.59
CA PRO A 61 -6.06 3.34 6.29
C PRO A 61 -5.48 4.54 5.53
N GLY A 62 -4.90 5.52 6.24
CA GLY A 62 -4.17 6.64 5.63
C GLY A 62 -2.94 6.24 4.79
N MET A 63 -2.42 5.02 4.95
CA MET A 63 -1.35 4.47 4.10
C MET A 63 -1.83 4.13 2.68
N ALA A 64 -3.13 4.15 2.41
CA ALA A 64 -3.66 4.00 1.05
C ALA A 64 -3.24 5.17 0.13
N VAL A 65 -3.04 6.37 0.67
CA VAL A 65 -2.56 7.53 -0.11
C VAL A 65 -1.13 7.31 -0.64
N PRO A 66 -0.10 7.09 0.20
CA PRO A 66 1.24 6.81 -0.30
C PRO A 66 1.29 5.54 -1.14
N ALA A 67 0.50 4.50 -0.83
CA ALA A 67 0.39 3.30 -1.66
C ALA A 67 -0.07 3.60 -3.09
N CYS A 68 -1.14 4.38 -3.25
CA CYS A 68 -1.67 4.75 -4.56
C CYS A 68 -0.73 5.66 -5.35
N ILE A 69 -0.02 6.57 -4.69
CA ILE A 69 1.01 7.39 -5.35
C ILE A 69 2.13 6.49 -5.89
N THR A 70 2.68 5.61 -5.06
CA THR A 70 3.77 4.71 -5.46
C THR A 70 3.33 3.77 -6.59
N ALA A 71 2.15 3.16 -6.48
CA ALA A 71 1.60 2.31 -7.53
C ALA A 71 1.32 3.09 -8.83
N GLY A 72 0.79 4.31 -8.73
CA GLY A 72 0.54 5.18 -9.87
C GLY A 72 1.82 5.60 -10.60
N ILE A 73 2.88 5.94 -9.86
CA ILE A 73 4.21 6.22 -10.44
C ILE A 73 4.76 4.98 -11.14
N GLY A 74 4.63 3.79 -10.54
CA GLY A 74 5.01 2.54 -11.20
C GLY A 74 4.25 2.29 -12.51
N GLY A 75 2.96 2.65 -12.56
CA GLY A 75 2.15 2.59 -13.79
C GLY A 75 2.62 3.58 -14.86
N ILE A 76 2.97 4.81 -14.48
CA ILE A 76 3.56 5.81 -15.39
C ILE A 76 4.87 5.27 -15.97
N LEU A 77 5.77 4.78 -15.11
CA LEU A 77 7.06 4.23 -15.51
C LEU A 77 6.90 2.98 -16.38
N TYR A 78 5.89 2.15 -16.12
CA TYR A 78 5.59 0.99 -16.95
C TYR A 78 5.17 1.41 -18.36
N TYR A 79 4.28 2.39 -18.46
CA TYR A 79 3.88 2.98 -19.74
C TYR A 79 5.08 3.57 -20.50
N GLN A 80 5.95 4.31 -19.81
CA GLN A 80 7.14 4.92 -20.41
C GLN A 80 8.15 3.88 -20.89
N ASN A 81 8.38 2.84 -20.11
CA ASN A 81 9.29 1.74 -20.46
C ASN A 81 8.76 0.93 -21.66
N ALA A 82 7.44 0.72 -21.74
CA ALA A 82 6.82 -0.01 -22.85
C ALA A 82 6.70 0.83 -24.14
N SER A 83 6.37 2.10 -24.03
CA SER A 83 6.13 3.00 -25.18
C SER A 83 7.40 3.73 -25.65
N GLY A 84 8.44 3.79 -24.83
CA GLY A 84 9.66 4.57 -25.09
C GLY A 84 9.48 6.09 -24.99
N ASP A 85 8.27 6.57 -24.70
CA ASP A 85 7.95 8.00 -24.61
C ASP A 85 8.30 8.57 -23.23
N TRP A 86 9.59 8.82 -23.01
CA TRP A 86 10.09 9.47 -21.80
C TRP A 86 9.75 10.96 -21.73
N ALA A 87 9.39 11.59 -22.86
CA ALA A 87 8.96 12.99 -22.89
C ALA A 87 7.63 13.18 -22.17
N SER A 88 6.80 12.14 -22.10
CA SER A 88 5.57 12.12 -21.30
C SER A 88 5.76 12.49 -19.82
N TRP A 89 6.96 12.33 -19.29
CA TRP A 89 7.30 12.74 -17.92
C TRP A 89 6.99 14.20 -17.66
N ALA A 90 7.14 15.09 -18.66
CA ALA A 90 6.91 16.52 -18.50
C ALA A 90 5.48 16.88 -18.05
N TYR A 91 4.48 16.04 -18.36
CA TYR A 91 3.08 16.30 -18.03
C TYR A 91 2.44 15.23 -17.13
N MET A 92 2.97 14.00 -17.08
CA MET A 92 2.37 12.91 -16.30
C MET A 92 2.43 13.11 -14.77
N TRP A 93 3.30 14.00 -14.24
CA TRP A 93 3.27 14.39 -12.82
C TRP A 93 1.93 14.98 -12.38
N SER A 94 1.17 15.57 -13.30
CA SER A 94 -0.18 16.10 -13.02
C SER A 94 -1.19 15.02 -12.64
N LEU A 95 -0.88 13.74 -12.87
CA LEU A 95 -1.70 12.60 -12.46
C LEU A 95 -1.56 12.28 -10.96
N ILE A 96 -0.49 12.76 -10.30
CA ILE A 96 -0.23 12.45 -8.88
C ILE A 96 -1.36 12.91 -7.96
N PRO A 97 -1.93 14.14 -8.09
CA PRO A 97 -3.13 14.52 -7.35
C PRO A 97 -4.32 13.57 -7.58
N GLY A 98 -4.46 12.99 -8.78
CA GLY A 98 -5.46 11.96 -9.08
C GLY A 98 -5.21 10.67 -8.28
N PHE A 99 -3.96 10.21 -8.21
CA PHE A 99 -3.58 9.06 -7.37
C PHE A 99 -3.77 9.32 -5.88
N VAL A 100 -3.54 10.56 -5.42
CA VAL A 100 -3.87 10.98 -4.05
C VAL A 100 -5.37 10.85 -3.78
N GLY A 101 -6.22 11.35 -4.69
CA GLY A 101 -7.67 11.23 -4.58
C GLY A 101 -8.15 9.77 -4.51
N LEU A 102 -7.59 8.90 -5.36
CA LEU A 102 -7.84 7.45 -5.30
C LEU A 102 -7.43 6.85 -3.96
N GLY A 103 -6.28 7.25 -3.43
CA GLY A 103 -5.80 6.83 -2.11
C GLY A 103 -6.69 7.29 -0.96
N ILE A 104 -7.30 8.48 -1.05
CA ILE A 104 -8.26 8.97 -0.05
C ILE A 104 -9.57 8.16 -0.11
N ILE A 105 -10.08 7.89 -1.31
CA ILE A 105 -11.28 7.05 -1.49
C ILE A 105 -11.02 5.64 -0.94
N LEU A 106 -9.88 5.04 -1.29
CA LEU A 106 -9.45 3.76 -0.75
C LEU A 106 -9.30 3.83 0.76
N ALA A 107 -8.67 4.86 1.33
CA ALA A 107 -8.58 5.03 2.78
C ALA A 107 -9.98 5.10 3.44
N GLY A 108 -10.96 5.71 2.79
CA GLY A 108 -12.35 5.76 3.26
C GLY A 108 -13.04 4.39 3.26
N ILE A 109 -12.83 3.59 2.21
CA ILE A 109 -13.39 2.24 2.07
C ILE A 109 -12.66 1.25 3.01
N LEU A 110 -11.34 1.26 3.02
CA LEU A 110 -10.51 0.38 3.86
C LEU A 110 -10.58 0.78 5.35
N GLY A 111 -10.87 2.03 5.63
CA GLY A 111 -11.08 2.55 6.97
C GLY A 111 -12.45 2.24 7.56
N GLU A 112 -13.28 1.42 6.91
CA GLU A 112 -14.65 1.12 7.35
C GLU A 112 -14.72 0.60 8.80
N GLY A 113 -14.92 1.57 9.70
CA GLY A 113 -15.59 1.46 10.96
C GLY A 113 -16.92 2.21 10.94
N PHE A 114 -17.63 2.28 9.80
CA PHE A 114 -18.93 2.97 9.75
C PHE A 114 -19.97 2.26 10.63
N ARG A 115 -19.99 0.91 10.63
CA ARG A 115 -20.97 0.11 11.40
C ARG A 115 -20.52 -0.19 12.84
N HIS A 116 -19.22 -0.27 13.12
CA HIS A 116 -18.71 -0.59 14.47
C HIS A 116 -18.65 0.65 15.38
N ASN A 117 -18.25 1.83 14.86
CA ASN A 117 -18.24 3.06 15.65
C ASN A 117 -19.65 3.62 15.93
N LEU A 118 -20.63 3.35 15.05
CA LEU A 118 -22.04 3.67 15.32
C LEU A 118 -22.60 2.82 16.48
N TRP A 119 -22.29 1.52 16.55
CA TRP A 119 -22.77 0.63 17.62
C TRP A 119 -22.12 0.92 18.97
N GLU A 120 -20.82 1.20 18.99
CA GLU A 120 -20.11 1.63 20.20
C GLU A 120 -20.54 3.03 20.65
N GLY A 121 -20.82 3.95 19.71
CA GLY A 121 -21.38 5.27 20.01
C GLY A 121 -22.81 5.21 20.56
N LEU A 122 -23.67 4.37 19.99
CA LEU A 122 -25.04 4.15 20.49
C LEU A 122 -25.06 3.45 21.86
N LYS A 123 -24.17 2.48 22.10
CA LYS A 123 -24.01 1.86 23.42
C LYS A 123 -23.59 2.87 24.48
N LEU A 124 -22.67 3.77 24.16
CA LEU A 124 -22.23 4.80 25.10
C LEU A 124 -23.34 5.80 25.44
N ILE A 125 -24.24 6.12 24.50
CA ILE A 125 -25.41 6.99 24.73
C ILE A 125 -26.49 6.28 25.56
N LEU A 126 -26.68 4.97 25.38
CA LEU A 126 -27.65 4.18 26.15
C LEU A 126 -27.19 3.87 27.58
N ILE A 127 -25.87 3.72 27.79
CA ILE A 127 -25.28 3.45 29.12
C ILE A 127 -25.12 4.76 29.93
N SER A 128 -25.22 5.93 29.29
CA SER A 128 -25.22 7.24 29.97
C SER A 128 -26.57 7.65 30.56
N THR A 129 -27.47 6.71 30.83
CA THR A 129 -28.74 6.92 31.54
C THR A 129 -28.75 6.10 32.82
#